data_AF-A0A544T9M3-F1
#
_entry.id   AF-A0A544T9M3-F1
#
_cell.length_a   1.000
_cell.length_b   1.000
_cell.length_c   1.000
_cell.angle_alpha   90.00
_cell.angle_beta   90.00
_cell.angle_gamma   90.00
#
_symmetry.space_group_name_H-M   'P 1'
#
loop_
_entity.id
_entity.type
_entity.pdbx_description
1 polymer ?
#
loop_
_entity_poly.entity_id
_entity_poly.type
_entity_poly.pdbx_seq_one_letter_code
_entity_poly.pdbx_strand_id
1 'polypeptide(L)'
;MRRSLKTNTLVLVSDHTKLYEDRWEGDIFHYTGMGKNGPQSLSFQQNKTLAESNNNGIDIFLFEVLKPQEHIFIGNVELAGDPYQEEQFGEDKKLRTVWIFPLKLINGKKPIRIPKRLIDIKESEREKLAKKLSDEELTKRAKNASKKVAKRSVTAKHYERNPFVAEYTKRWAKGNCQLCEKPAPYKNKKGEPHLHSHHVIWLSKGGEDSIYNSIALCPNCHDKMHVLDLELDVNTLKEALNRHFRS
;
A
#
# COMPACT_ATOMS: atom_id res chain seq x y z
N MET A 1 -5.76 -16.80 -14.91
CA MET A 1 -4.87 -17.92 -15.29
C MET A 1 -4.70 -18.00 -16.81
N ARG A 2 -3.52 -18.43 -17.29
CA ARG A 2 -3.16 -18.62 -18.71
C ARG A 2 -2.30 -19.89 -18.84
N ARG A 3 -2.78 -20.91 -19.54
CA ARG A 3 -2.08 -22.20 -19.71
C ARG A 3 -1.28 -22.22 -21.02
N SER A 4 -0.03 -22.69 -20.95
CA SER A 4 0.79 -23.05 -22.10
C SER A 4 1.02 -24.57 -22.10
N LEU A 5 0.67 -25.23 -23.20
CA LEU A 5 0.96 -26.66 -23.38
C LEU A 5 2.40 -26.89 -23.82
N LYS A 6 2.95 -25.99 -24.65
CA LYS A 6 4.33 -26.09 -25.18
C LYS A 6 5.38 -26.16 -24.08
N THR A 7 5.21 -25.35 -23.04
CA THR A 7 6.15 -25.25 -21.92
C THR A 7 5.67 -26.00 -20.68
N ASN A 8 4.48 -26.61 -20.74
CA ASN A 8 3.83 -27.22 -19.58
C ASN A 8 3.68 -26.28 -18.36
N THR A 9 3.28 -25.02 -18.60
CA THR A 9 3.23 -23.99 -17.56
C THR A 9 1.86 -23.34 -17.41
N LEU A 10 1.52 -22.88 -16.20
CA LEU A 10 0.37 -22.04 -15.91
C LEU A 10 0.82 -20.71 -15.33
N VAL A 11 0.46 -19.62 -16.00
CA VAL A 11 0.71 -18.27 -15.51
C VAL A 11 -0.53 -17.77 -14.76
N LEU A 12 -0.34 -17.43 -13.50
CA LEU A 12 -1.32 -16.76 -12.65
C LEU A 12 -1.03 -15.27 -12.66
N VAL A 13 -2.04 -14.48 -12.98
CA VAL A 13 -1.98 -13.02 -12.90
C VAL A 13 -3.04 -12.60 -11.90
N SER A 14 -2.57 -12.04 -10.78
CA SER A 14 -3.42 -11.40 -9.79
C SER A 14 -3.42 -9.90 -10.05
N ASP A 15 -4.57 -9.39 -10.47
CA ASP A 15 -4.73 -8.00 -10.86
C ASP A 15 -5.46 -7.23 -9.75
N HIS A 16 -4.69 -6.54 -8.93
CA HIS A 16 -5.19 -5.78 -7.78
C HIS A 16 -5.85 -4.46 -8.17
N THR A 17 -5.85 -4.13 -9.46
CA THR A 17 -6.60 -2.99 -10.02
C THR A 17 -8.04 -3.39 -10.36
N LYS A 18 -8.38 -4.68 -10.21
CA LYS A 18 -9.70 -5.27 -10.45
C LYS A 18 -10.36 -5.75 -9.17
N LEU A 19 -11.54 -6.34 -9.32
CA LEU A 19 -12.45 -6.71 -8.24
C LEU A 19 -12.09 -7.99 -7.46
N TYR A 20 -10.99 -8.68 -7.80
CA TYR A 20 -10.59 -9.88 -7.06
C TYR A 20 -9.96 -9.52 -5.71
N GLU A 21 -10.32 -10.26 -4.67
CA GLU A 21 -9.80 -10.06 -3.31
C GLU A 21 -8.57 -10.92 -3.00
N ASP A 22 -7.72 -11.15 -4.01
CA ASP A 22 -6.48 -11.88 -3.85
C ASP A 22 -5.57 -11.19 -2.81
N ARG A 23 -4.95 -11.99 -1.94
CA ARG A 23 -4.24 -11.44 -0.79
C ARG A 23 -3.12 -12.34 -0.27
N TRP A 24 -2.14 -11.69 0.35
CA TRP A 24 -1.11 -12.36 1.13
C TRP A 24 -1.55 -12.51 2.60
N GLU A 25 -1.46 -13.71 3.14
CA GLU A 25 -1.57 -14.03 4.56
C GLU A 25 -0.23 -14.65 5.01
N GLY A 26 0.71 -13.80 5.44
CA GLY A 26 2.08 -14.22 5.70
C GLY A 26 2.79 -14.59 4.39
N ASP A 27 3.29 -15.82 4.30
CA ASP A 27 3.99 -16.35 3.12
C ASP A 27 3.05 -17.12 2.16
N ILE A 28 1.74 -17.14 2.43
CA ILE A 28 0.72 -17.80 1.60
C ILE A 28 -0.09 -16.73 0.84
N PHE A 29 -0.18 -16.90 -0.48
CA PHE A 29 -0.99 -16.09 -1.37
C PHE A 29 -2.32 -16.80 -1.67
N HIS A 30 -3.42 -16.20 -1.24
CA HIS A 30 -4.77 -16.68 -1.52
C HIS A 30 -5.23 -16.13 -2.87
N TYR A 31 -5.21 -16.97 -3.89
CA TYR A 31 -5.57 -16.63 -5.27
C TYR A 31 -6.99 -17.06 -5.61
N THR A 32 -7.78 -16.17 -6.18
CA THR A 32 -9.17 -16.44 -6.58
C THR A 32 -9.22 -17.17 -7.93
N GLY A 33 -10.04 -18.22 -8.00
CA GLY A 33 -10.25 -19.04 -9.18
C GLY A 33 -10.86 -18.30 -10.37
N MET A 34 -10.89 -18.97 -11.52
CA MET A 34 -11.57 -18.50 -12.72
C MET A 34 -13.09 -18.62 -12.61
N GLY A 35 -13.79 -17.69 -13.28
CA GLY A 35 -15.25 -17.56 -13.29
C GLY A 35 -15.64 -16.25 -12.63
N LYS A 36 -16.14 -15.28 -13.41
CA LYS A 36 -16.33 -13.89 -12.97
C LYS A 36 -17.67 -13.62 -12.29
N ASN A 37 -18.70 -14.39 -12.66
CA ASN A 37 -20.07 -14.26 -12.20
C ASN A 37 -20.60 -15.64 -11.83
N GLY A 38 -21.55 -15.69 -10.91
CA GLY A 38 -22.12 -16.93 -10.38
C GLY A 38 -21.13 -17.79 -9.57
N PRO A 39 -21.61 -18.90 -8.99
CA PRO A 39 -20.77 -19.82 -8.22
C PRO A 39 -19.67 -20.43 -9.09
N GLN A 40 -18.43 -20.44 -8.60
CA GLN A 40 -17.31 -21.08 -9.30
C GLN A 40 -17.33 -22.61 -9.12
N SER A 41 -16.78 -23.30 -10.11
CA SER A 41 -16.53 -24.73 -10.06
C SER A 41 -15.04 -25.03 -10.23
N LEU A 42 -14.54 -26.07 -9.55
CA LEU A 42 -13.19 -26.60 -9.79
C LEU A 42 -13.06 -27.20 -11.20
N SER A 43 -14.14 -27.72 -11.79
CA SER A 43 -14.09 -28.24 -13.17
C SER A 43 -14.04 -27.15 -14.24
N PHE A 44 -14.19 -25.87 -13.87
CA PHE A 44 -14.25 -24.78 -14.82
C PHE A 44 -12.86 -24.32 -15.26
N GLN A 45 -12.61 -24.37 -16.58
CA GLN A 45 -11.38 -23.91 -17.21
C GLN A 45 -10.11 -24.46 -16.52
N GLN A 46 -9.23 -23.57 -16.05
CA GLN A 46 -7.93 -23.94 -15.45
C GLN A 46 -8.01 -24.12 -13.93
N ASN A 47 -9.20 -24.02 -13.32
CA ASN A 47 -9.35 -24.27 -11.88
C ASN A 47 -8.94 -25.71 -11.54
N LYS A 48 -9.33 -26.68 -12.38
CA LYS A 48 -8.95 -28.10 -12.23
C LYS A 48 -7.45 -28.26 -12.33
N THR A 49 -6.86 -27.65 -13.35
CA THR A 49 -5.41 -27.68 -13.57
C THR A 49 -4.63 -27.14 -12.37
N LEU A 50 -5.09 -26.04 -11.77
CA LEU A 50 -4.45 -25.48 -10.58
C LEU A 50 -4.70 -26.36 -9.35
N ALA A 51 -5.92 -26.87 -9.15
CA ALA A 51 -6.27 -27.75 -8.03
C ALA A 51 -5.42 -29.04 -8.01
N GLU A 52 -5.11 -29.58 -9.17
CA GLU A 52 -4.35 -30.82 -9.34
C GLU A 52 -2.83 -30.58 -9.52
N SER A 53 -2.37 -29.33 -9.39
CA SER A 53 -1.03 -28.91 -9.79
C SER A 53 0.13 -29.62 -9.07
N ASN A 54 -0.07 -29.99 -7.81
CA ASN A 54 0.93 -30.74 -7.05
C ASN A 54 1.18 -32.17 -7.59
N ASN A 55 0.29 -32.68 -8.45
CA ASN A 55 0.36 -34.06 -8.98
C ASN A 55 0.49 -34.14 -10.50
N ASN A 56 0.22 -33.05 -11.24
CA ASN A 56 0.16 -33.07 -12.70
C ASN A 56 1.45 -32.55 -13.38
N GLY A 57 2.48 -32.23 -12.60
CA GLY A 57 3.82 -31.84 -13.10
C GLY A 57 3.88 -30.48 -13.79
N ILE A 58 2.89 -29.61 -13.57
CA ILE A 58 2.85 -28.27 -14.16
C ILE A 58 3.67 -27.26 -13.35
N ASP A 59 4.43 -26.41 -14.04
CA ASP A 59 5.06 -25.26 -13.39
C ASP A 59 4.09 -24.08 -13.31
N ILE A 60 3.96 -23.48 -12.12
CA ILE A 60 3.08 -22.33 -11.90
C ILE A 60 3.91 -21.08 -11.64
N PHE A 61 3.64 -20.03 -12.40
CA PHE A 61 4.30 -18.73 -12.28
C PHE A 61 3.30 -17.67 -11.81
N LEU A 62 3.59 -17.00 -10.70
CA LEU A 62 2.75 -15.95 -10.15
C LEU A 62 3.26 -14.56 -10.55
N PHE A 63 2.33 -13.75 -11.06
CA PHE A 63 2.51 -12.34 -11.32
C PHE A 63 1.46 -11.52 -10.56
N GLU A 64 1.87 -10.38 -10.02
CA GLU A 64 0.96 -9.36 -9.48
C GLU A 64 0.96 -8.12 -10.38
N VAL A 65 -0.22 -7.52 -10.57
CA VAL A 65 -0.41 -6.21 -11.20
C VAL A 65 -0.89 -5.26 -10.11
N LEU A 66 0.01 -4.40 -9.64
CA LEU A 66 -0.27 -3.38 -8.62
C LEU A 66 -0.65 -2.02 -9.24
N LYS A 67 -0.20 -1.80 -10.46
CA LYS A 67 -0.48 -0.63 -11.30
C LYS A 67 -0.91 -1.13 -12.68
N PRO A 68 -1.90 -0.51 -13.34
CA PRO A 68 -2.37 -0.96 -14.64
C PRO A 68 -1.21 -1.13 -15.64
N GLN A 69 -1.25 -2.22 -16.41
CA GLN A 69 -0.26 -2.59 -17.45
C GLN A 69 1.14 -2.99 -16.94
N GLU A 70 1.44 -2.86 -15.65
CA GLU A 70 2.72 -3.27 -15.07
C GLU A 70 2.62 -4.64 -14.39
N HIS A 71 3.36 -5.62 -14.89
CA HIS A 71 3.40 -6.97 -14.34
C HIS A 71 4.66 -7.18 -13.50
N ILE A 72 4.49 -7.58 -12.26
CA ILE A 72 5.59 -7.91 -11.35
C ILE A 72 5.65 -9.43 -11.24
N PHE A 73 6.75 -10.02 -11.69
CA PHE A 73 7.01 -11.44 -11.48
C PHE A 73 7.32 -11.68 -9.99
N ILE A 74 6.50 -12.49 -9.33
CA ILE A 74 6.68 -12.84 -7.92
C ILE A 74 7.57 -14.07 -7.78
N GLY A 75 7.35 -15.08 -8.63
CA GLY A 75 8.12 -16.32 -8.62
C GLY A 75 7.29 -17.54 -9.01
N ASN A 76 7.96 -18.69 -8.94
CA ASN A 76 7.34 -20.00 -9.10
C ASN A 76 6.63 -20.39 -7.81
N VAL A 77 5.41 -20.90 -7.91
CA VAL A 77 4.55 -21.24 -6.78
C VAL A 77 4.01 -22.67 -6.89
N GLU A 78 3.59 -23.21 -5.76
CA GLU A 78 2.87 -24.48 -5.63
C GLU A 78 1.69 -24.31 -4.67
N LEU A 79 0.73 -25.26 -4.68
CA LEU A 79 -0.35 -25.25 -3.71
C LEU A 79 0.20 -25.50 -2.31
N ALA A 80 -0.12 -24.58 -1.39
CA ALA A 80 0.25 -24.65 0.01
C ALA A 80 -0.72 -25.51 0.84
N GLY A 81 -1.91 -25.80 0.31
CA GLY A 81 -2.95 -26.60 0.93
C GLY A 81 -4.14 -26.78 -0.01
N ASP A 82 -5.22 -27.37 0.51
CA ASP A 82 -6.42 -27.63 -0.28
C ASP A 82 -7.12 -26.32 -0.70
N PRO A 83 -7.59 -26.21 -1.95
CA PRO A 83 -8.47 -25.14 -2.35
C PRO A 83 -9.74 -25.12 -1.48
N TYR A 84 -10.22 -23.94 -1.15
CA TYR A 84 -11.39 -23.77 -0.29
C TYR A 84 -12.31 -22.67 -0.82
N GLN A 85 -13.50 -22.51 -0.25
CA GLN A 85 -14.49 -21.55 -0.75
C GLN A 85 -14.61 -20.30 0.13
N GLU A 86 -14.82 -19.16 -0.53
CA GLU A 86 -15.18 -17.87 0.11
C GLU A 86 -16.34 -17.24 -0.65
N GLU A 87 -17.00 -16.25 -0.05
CA GLU A 87 -17.97 -15.39 -0.73
C GLU A 87 -17.29 -14.10 -1.19
N GLN A 88 -17.44 -13.75 -2.46
CA GLN A 88 -16.95 -12.49 -3.03
C GLN A 88 -18.01 -11.91 -3.98
N PHE A 89 -17.92 -10.63 -4.29
CA PHE A 89 -18.78 -10.01 -5.32
C PHE A 89 -18.27 -10.34 -6.73
N GLY A 90 -19.18 -10.65 -7.64
CA GLY A 90 -18.91 -10.75 -9.07
C GLY A 90 -18.76 -9.38 -9.74
N GLU A 91 -18.43 -9.39 -11.04
CA GLU A 91 -18.47 -8.17 -11.86
C GLU A 91 -19.90 -7.62 -11.99
N ASP A 92 -20.90 -8.49 -11.86
CA ASP A 92 -22.33 -8.17 -11.78
C ASP A 92 -22.78 -7.57 -10.43
N LYS A 93 -21.85 -7.35 -9.50
CA LYS A 93 -22.10 -6.85 -8.13
C LYS A 93 -23.01 -7.77 -7.30
N LYS A 94 -23.11 -9.04 -7.65
CA LYS A 94 -23.82 -10.06 -6.85
C LYS A 94 -22.83 -10.88 -6.05
N LEU A 95 -23.22 -11.24 -4.83
CA LEU A 95 -22.44 -12.15 -4.01
C LEU A 95 -22.45 -13.55 -4.66
N ARG A 96 -21.28 -14.20 -4.68
CA ARG A 96 -21.10 -15.53 -5.25
C ARG A 96 -20.02 -16.31 -4.52
N THR A 97 -20.14 -17.63 -4.54
CA THR A 97 -19.11 -18.53 -4.03
C THR A 97 -17.94 -18.60 -5.02
N VAL A 98 -16.73 -18.36 -4.53
CA VAL A 98 -15.47 -18.48 -5.27
C VAL A 98 -14.62 -19.61 -4.71
N TRP A 99 -13.73 -20.16 -5.53
CA TRP A 99 -12.66 -21.03 -5.09
C TRP A 99 -11.39 -20.21 -4.84
N ILE A 100 -10.77 -20.41 -3.68
CA ILE A 100 -9.50 -19.83 -3.28
C ILE A 100 -8.44 -20.91 -3.30
N PHE A 101 -7.32 -20.61 -3.95
CA PHE A 101 -6.16 -21.48 -4.07
C PHE A 101 -5.05 -20.90 -3.20
N PRO A 102 -4.72 -21.52 -2.05
CA PRO A 102 -3.60 -21.08 -1.23
C PRO A 102 -2.28 -21.47 -1.91
N LEU A 103 -1.44 -20.50 -2.23
CA LEU A 103 -0.20 -20.68 -2.97
C LEU A 103 0.99 -20.23 -2.14
N LYS A 104 2.10 -20.96 -2.22
CA LYS A 104 3.37 -20.55 -1.61
C LYS A 104 4.48 -20.63 -2.66
N LEU A 105 5.54 -19.85 -2.48
CA LEU A 105 6.72 -19.95 -3.34
C LEU A 105 7.44 -21.27 -3.10
N ILE A 106 7.94 -21.87 -4.18
CA ILE A 106 8.69 -23.12 -4.11
C ILE A 106 10.00 -22.96 -3.32
N ASN A 107 10.51 -24.05 -2.76
CA ASN A 107 11.79 -24.14 -2.04
C ASN A 107 11.92 -23.21 -0.83
N GLY A 108 10.81 -22.88 -0.16
CA GLY A 108 10.82 -22.03 1.04
C GLY A 108 11.27 -20.59 0.78
N LYS A 109 11.26 -20.16 -0.49
CA LYS A 109 11.52 -18.76 -0.83
C LYS A 109 10.43 -17.88 -0.23
N LYS A 110 10.82 -16.69 0.21
CA LYS A 110 9.87 -15.68 0.68
C LYS A 110 9.46 -14.75 -0.45
N PRO A 111 8.24 -14.16 -0.39
CA PRO A 111 7.81 -13.17 -1.36
C PRO A 111 8.82 -12.04 -1.47
N ILE A 112 9.11 -11.61 -2.69
CA ILE A 112 9.97 -10.45 -2.92
C ILE A 112 9.40 -9.23 -2.17
N ARG A 113 10.28 -8.47 -1.52
CA ARG A 113 9.87 -7.23 -0.86
C ARG A 113 9.57 -6.20 -1.95
N ILE A 114 8.32 -5.75 -2.00
CA ILE A 114 7.88 -4.79 -3.01
C ILE A 114 8.14 -3.36 -2.51
N PRO A 115 8.56 -2.41 -3.37
CA PRO A 115 8.64 -1.01 -3.01
C PRO A 115 7.32 -0.46 -2.45
N LYS A 116 7.36 0.20 -1.29
CA LYS A 116 6.18 0.77 -0.62
C LYS A 116 5.36 1.64 -1.59
N ARG A 117 6.02 2.43 -2.44
CA ARG A 117 5.37 3.26 -3.48
C ARG A 117 4.36 2.49 -4.35
N LEU A 118 4.61 1.22 -4.67
CA LEU A 118 3.70 0.43 -5.50
C LEU A 118 2.48 -0.04 -4.72
N ILE A 119 2.64 -0.28 -3.41
CA ILE A 119 1.53 -0.57 -2.51
C ILE A 119 0.68 0.68 -2.32
N ASP A 120 1.29 1.84 -2.11
CA ASP A 120 0.58 3.12 -2.00
C ASP A 120 -0.25 3.42 -3.27
N ILE A 121 0.31 3.13 -4.47
CA ILE A 121 -0.43 3.22 -5.74
C ILE A 121 -1.63 2.26 -5.76
N LYS A 122 -1.43 0.99 -5.40
CA LYS A 122 -2.52 0.00 -5.33
C LYS A 122 -3.64 0.48 -4.39
N GLU A 123 -3.28 0.96 -3.20
CA GLU A 123 -4.23 1.45 -2.20
C GLU A 123 -5.01 2.67 -2.74
N SER A 124 -4.32 3.63 -3.35
CA SER A 124 -4.95 4.80 -3.97
C SER A 124 -5.94 4.42 -5.09
N GLU A 125 -5.61 3.45 -5.94
CA GLU A 125 -6.54 2.98 -6.98
C GLU A 125 -7.78 2.29 -6.37
N ARG A 126 -7.62 1.50 -5.30
CA ARG A 126 -8.76 0.91 -4.58
C ARG A 126 -9.64 1.97 -3.91
N GLU A 127 -9.05 3.00 -3.33
CA GLU A 127 -9.80 4.13 -2.75
C GLU A 127 -10.60 4.87 -3.83
N LYS A 128 -10.00 5.14 -4.99
CA LYS A 128 -10.70 5.76 -6.13
C LYS A 128 -11.88 4.91 -6.60
N LEU A 129 -11.72 3.58 -6.63
CA LEU A 129 -12.81 2.67 -6.96
C LEU A 129 -13.92 2.72 -5.90
N ALA A 130 -13.56 2.70 -4.61
CA ALA A 130 -14.52 2.77 -3.51
C ALA A 130 -15.33 4.08 -3.52
N LYS A 131 -14.68 5.22 -3.77
CA LYS A 131 -15.32 6.55 -3.86
C LYS A 131 -16.34 6.68 -5.00
N LYS A 132 -16.28 5.81 -6.01
CA LYS A 132 -17.23 5.78 -7.14
C LYS A 132 -18.48 4.93 -6.84
N LEU A 133 -18.51 4.21 -5.73
CA LEU A 133 -19.64 3.37 -5.34
C LEU A 133 -20.70 4.22 -4.61
N SER A 134 -21.96 3.80 -4.71
CA SER A 134 -23.01 4.35 -3.84
C SER A 134 -22.82 3.87 -2.40
N ASP A 135 -23.36 4.60 -1.44
CA ASP A 135 -23.29 4.23 -0.02
C ASP A 135 -23.89 2.84 0.26
N GLU A 136 -24.96 2.49 -0.45
CA GLU A 136 -25.58 1.16 -0.36
C GLU A 136 -24.62 0.05 -0.81
N GLU A 137 -23.98 0.21 -1.97
CA GLU A 137 -23.02 -0.74 -2.51
C GLU A 137 -21.76 -0.82 -1.65
N LEU A 138 -21.26 0.33 -1.19
CA LEU A 138 -20.11 0.40 -0.29
C LEU A 138 -20.40 -0.33 1.02
N THR A 139 -21.59 -0.15 1.60
CA THR A 139 -22.02 -0.83 2.82
C THR A 139 -22.11 -2.35 2.60
N LYS A 140 -22.69 -2.80 1.49
CA LYS A 140 -22.77 -4.23 1.15
C LYS A 140 -21.37 -4.85 1.04
N ARG A 141 -20.44 -4.17 0.36
CA ARG A 141 -19.05 -4.65 0.24
C ARG A 141 -18.32 -4.66 1.57
N ALA A 142 -18.42 -3.58 2.35
CA ALA A 142 -17.75 -3.48 3.64
C ALA A 142 -18.21 -4.57 4.63
N LYS A 143 -19.52 -4.90 4.65
CA LYS A 143 -20.08 -5.95 5.52
C LYS A 143 -19.63 -7.35 5.16
N ASN A 144 -19.39 -7.62 3.87
CA ASN A 144 -19.01 -8.93 3.36
C ASN A 144 -17.49 -9.05 3.08
N ALA A 145 -16.72 -7.98 3.29
CA ALA A 145 -15.28 -8.01 3.13
C ALA A 145 -14.65 -9.03 4.09
N SER A 146 -13.60 -9.71 3.62
CA SER A 146 -12.86 -10.65 4.47
C SER A 146 -12.38 -9.99 5.76
N LYS A 147 -12.67 -10.62 6.89
CA LYS A 147 -12.18 -10.19 8.22
C LYS A 147 -10.68 -10.46 8.41
N LYS A 148 -10.06 -11.23 7.50
CA LYS A 148 -8.65 -11.57 7.58
C LYS A 148 -7.80 -10.39 7.10
N VAL A 149 -6.84 -9.99 7.93
CA VAL A 149 -5.93 -8.90 7.60
C VAL A 149 -4.83 -9.40 6.67
N ALA A 150 -4.81 -8.88 5.44
CA ALA A 150 -3.72 -9.12 4.51
C ALA A 150 -2.41 -8.50 5.04
N LYS A 151 -1.30 -9.24 5.00
CA LYS A 151 0.01 -8.77 5.44
C LYS A 151 1.06 -9.11 4.40
N ARG A 152 1.93 -8.14 4.06
CA ARG A 152 3.10 -8.36 3.20
C ARG A 152 4.27 -7.48 3.63
N SER A 153 5.49 -7.92 3.32
CA SER A 153 6.71 -7.12 3.54
C SER A 153 6.95 -6.15 2.39
N VAL A 154 7.39 -4.92 2.72
CA VAL A 154 7.71 -3.86 1.74
C VAL A 154 9.11 -3.29 1.97
N THR A 155 9.70 -2.68 0.94
CA THR A 155 10.91 -1.85 1.07
C THR A 155 10.53 -0.37 0.99
N ALA A 156 10.99 0.44 1.94
CA ALA A 156 10.86 1.89 1.92
C ALA A 156 12.24 2.54 2.02
N LYS A 157 12.46 3.64 1.30
CA LYS A 157 13.62 4.49 1.51
C LYS A 157 13.39 5.33 2.76
N HIS A 158 14.33 5.32 3.68
CA HIS A 158 14.33 6.19 4.86
C HIS A 158 15.51 7.14 4.74
N TYR A 159 15.27 8.43 4.96
CA TYR A 159 16.34 9.42 5.08
C TYR A 159 16.66 9.57 6.55
N GLU A 160 17.88 9.25 6.94
CA GLU A 160 18.38 9.55 8.27
C GLU A 160 18.50 11.08 8.40
N ARG A 161 17.77 11.64 9.37
CA ARG A 161 17.76 13.08 9.65
C ARG A 161 18.67 13.37 10.83
N ASN A 162 19.36 14.49 10.78
CA ASN A 162 20.23 14.93 11.84
C ASN A 162 19.40 15.31 13.08
N PRO A 163 19.54 14.59 14.22
CA PRO A 163 18.76 14.84 15.42
C PRO A 163 19.02 16.23 16.02
N PHE A 164 20.22 16.79 15.82
CA PHE A 164 20.58 18.12 16.31
C PHE A 164 19.82 19.22 15.55
N VAL A 165 19.64 19.06 14.24
CA VAL A 165 18.83 19.98 13.42
C VAL A 165 17.38 19.93 13.89
N ALA A 166 16.82 18.73 14.05
CA ALA A 166 15.44 18.55 14.48
C ALA A 166 15.17 19.13 15.88
N GLU A 167 16.09 18.91 16.83
CA GLU A 167 15.96 19.45 18.19
C GLU A 167 16.11 20.97 18.22
N TYR A 168 17.10 21.52 17.51
CA TYR A 168 17.28 22.96 17.38
C TYR A 168 16.01 23.63 16.84
N THR A 169 15.46 23.11 15.74
CA THR A 169 14.25 23.64 15.10
C THR A 169 13.07 23.66 16.07
N LYS A 170 12.86 22.61 16.86
CA LYS A 170 11.76 22.56 17.85
C LYS A 170 11.94 23.56 18.99
N ARG A 171 13.16 23.73 19.49
CA ARG A 171 13.46 24.70 20.56
C ARG A 171 13.29 26.14 20.08
N TRP A 172 13.76 26.43 18.87
CA TRP A 172 13.59 27.74 18.23
C TRP A 172 12.11 28.15 18.19
N ALA A 173 11.22 27.20 17.90
CA ALA A 173 9.78 27.43 17.81
C ALA A 173 9.08 27.71 19.16
N LYS A 174 9.74 27.48 20.30
CA LYS A 174 9.23 27.75 21.67
C LYS A 174 7.81 27.22 21.90
N GLY A 175 7.49 26.06 21.32
CA GLY A 175 6.20 25.41 21.47
C GLY A 175 5.08 25.94 20.58
N ASN A 176 5.35 26.86 19.67
CA ASN A 176 4.38 27.37 18.68
C ASN A 176 4.71 26.86 17.27
N CYS A 177 3.68 26.59 16.48
CA CYS A 177 3.82 26.27 15.06
C CYS A 177 4.34 27.50 14.31
N GLN A 178 5.35 27.34 13.47
CA GLN A 178 5.93 28.45 12.72
C GLN A 178 5.20 28.77 11.40
N LEU A 179 4.12 28.03 11.07
CA LEU A 179 3.23 28.36 9.96
C LEU A 179 1.97 29.07 10.43
N CYS A 180 1.22 28.46 11.35
CA CYS A 180 -0.06 29.00 11.82
C CYS A 180 0.03 29.81 13.10
N GLU A 181 1.23 29.92 13.68
CA GLU A 181 1.54 30.70 14.90
C GLU A 181 0.79 30.27 16.17
N LYS A 182 0.02 29.18 16.11
CA LYS A 182 -0.69 28.60 17.25
C LYS A 182 0.23 27.71 18.10
N PRO A 183 -0.03 27.58 19.40
CA PRO A 183 0.69 26.62 20.24
C PRO A 183 0.52 25.19 19.72
N ALA A 184 1.49 24.33 20.06
CA ALA A 184 1.41 22.91 19.77
C ALA A 184 0.09 22.34 20.32
N PRO A 185 -0.63 21.50 19.56
CA PRO A 185 -1.97 21.07 19.92
C PRO A 185 -2.00 20.19 21.17
N TYR A 186 -0.87 19.57 21.51
CA TYR A 186 -0.70 18.78 22.72
C TYR A 186 0.79 18.68 23.08
N LYS A 187 1.06 18.12 24.26
CA LYS A 187 2.40 17.78 24.74
C LYS A 187 2.64 16.29 24.61
N ASN A 188 3.89 15.88 24.43
CA ASN A 188 4.27 14.47 24.48
C ASN A 188 4.25 13.93 25.93
N LYS A 189 4.54 12.63 26.10
CA LYS A 189 4.58 11.98 27.43
C LYS A 189 5.59 12.61 28.41
N LYS A 190 6.57 13.37 27.91
CA LYS A 190 7.58 14.08 28.71
C LYS A 190 7.18 15.54 29.02
N GLY A 191 5.99 15.97 28.59
CA GLY A 191 5.51 17.35 28.79
C GLY A 191 6.02 18.37 27.77
N GLU A 192 6.72 17.93 26.71
CA GLU A 192 7.27 18.81 25.68
C GLU A 192 6.22 19.10 24.58
N PRO A 193 6.15 20.33 24.04
CA PRO A 193 5.25 20.66 22.94
C PRO A 193 5.43 19.72 21.72
N HIS A 194 4.33 19.16 21.22
CA HIS A 194 4.38 18.23 20.10
C HIS A 194 4.41 18.96 18.75
N LEU A 195 5.62 19.20 18.24
CA LEU A 195 5.92 19.77 16.93
C LEU A 195 6.80 18.81 16.10
N HIS A 196 6.64 18.87 14.78
CA HIS A 196 7.43 18.12 13.81
C HIS A 196 8.41 19.03 13.08
N SER A 197 9.65 18.56 12.90
CA SER A 197 10.63 19.23 12.04
C SER A 197 10.30 18.97 10.57
N HIS A 198 10.20 20.02 9.79
CA HIS A 198 9.89 19.99 8.37
C HIS A 198 10.95 20.77 7.59
N HIS A 199 11.48 20.16 6.52
CA HIS A 199 12.38 20.85 5.60
C HIS A 199 11.56 21.63 4.58
N VAL A 200 11.72 22.95 4.52
CA VAL A 200 10.94 23.82 3.63
C VAL A 200 11.21 23.47 2.17
N ILE A 201 12.48 23.30 1.81
CA ILE A 201 12.88 22.58 0.60
C ILE A 201 13.04 21.12 0.99
N TRP A 202 12.20 20.25 0.43
CA TRP A 202 12.17 18.84 0.83
C TRP A 202 13.49 18.13 0.47
N LEU A 203 13.97 17.25 1.35
CA LEU A 203 15.16 16.44 1.10
C LEU A 203 15.06 15.63 -0.21
N SER A 204 13.87 15.11 -0.54
CA SER A 204 13.61 14.40 -1.80
C SER A 204 13.68 15.27 -3.05
N LYS A 205 13.56 16.60 -2.89
CA LYS A 205 13.71 17.61 -3.94
C LYS A 205 15.09 18.29 -3.90
N GLY A 206 16.07 17.70 -3.19
CA GLY A 206 17.43 18.22 -3.08
C GLY A 206 17.64 19.27 -1.99
N GLY A 207 16.69 19.45 -1.08
CA GLY A 207 16.86 20.31 0.08
C GLY A 207 17.92 19.79 1.04
N GLU A 208 18.61 20.70 1.74
CA GLU A 208 19.63 20.36 2.72
C GLU A 208 19.02 19.98 4.09
N ASP A 209 19.67 19.06 4.79
CA ASP A 209 19.36 18.74 6.18
C ASP A 209 20.10 19.70 7.13
N SER A 210 19.66 20.96 7.14
CA SER A 210 20.29 22.03 7.91
C SER A 210 19.26 22.82 8.72
N ILE A 211 19.74 23.57 9.70
CA ILE A 211 18.90 24.52 10.45
C ILE A 211 18.38 25.67 9.57
N TYR A 212 19.04 25.97 8.45
CA TYR A 212 18.66 27.03 7.51
C TYR A 212 17.50 26.63 6.59
N ASN A 213 17.15 25.35 6.56
CA ASN A 213 16.07 24.79 5.76
C ASN A 213 15.01 24.09 6.61
N SER A 214 15.09 24.13 7.94
CA SER A 214 14.24 23.33 8.83
C SER A 214 13.37 24.18 9.77
N ILE A 215 12.07 23.92 9.78
CA ILE A 215 11.03 24.65 10.52
C ILE A 215 10.17 23.71 11.37
N ALA A 216 9.65 24.18 12.51
CA ALA A 216 8.79 23.39 13.39
C ALA A 216 7.32 23.67 13.10
N LEU A 217 6.58 22.61 12.77
CA LEU A 217 5.16 22.67 12.44
C LEU A 217 4.33 21.82 13.42
N CYS A 218 3.11 22.26 13.72
CA CYS A 218 2.14 21.40 14.38
C CYS A 218 1.71 20.25 13.42
N PRO A 219 1.18 19.13 13.94
CA PRO A 219 0.74 18.00 13.11
C PRO A 219 -0.13 18.39 11.92
N ASN A 220 -1.10 19.29 12.11
CA ASN A 220 -2.02 19.71 11.05
C ASN A 220 -1.31 20.50 9.95
N CYS A 221 -0.47 21.47 10.32
CA CYS A 221 0.30 22.25 9.34
C CYS A 221 1.36 21.39 8.65
N HIS A 222 2.00 20.49 9.38
CA HIS A 222 2.97 19.55 8.81
C HIS A 222 2.30 18.66 7.75
N ASP A 223 1.13 18.08 8.06
CA ASP A 223 0.37 17.26 7.11
C ASP A 223 -0.11 18.10 5.91
N LYS A 224 -0.65 19.30 6.16
CA LYS A 224 -1.02 20.26 5.11
C LYS A 224 0.13 20.51 4.12
N MET A 225 1.36 20.66 4.60
CA MET A 225 2.53 20.84 3.73
C MET A 225 2.78 19.62 2.85
N HIS A 226 2.64 18.39 3.38
CA HIS A 226 2.83 17.17 2.59
C HIS A 226 1.72 16.92 1.58
N VAL A 227 0.49 17.32 1.90
CA VAL A 227 -0.71 17.08 1.07
C VAL A 227 -0.91 18.16 0.01
N LEU A 228 -0.72 19.44 0.37
CA LEU A 228 -1.10 20.57 -0.49
C LEU A 228 0.09 21.33 -1.09
N ASP A 229 1.25 21.38 -0.41
CA ASP A 229 2.47 22.09 -0.85
C ASP A 229 2.20 23.50 -1.42
N LEU A 230 1.33 24.27 -0.75
CA LEU A 230 0.88 25.58 -1.24
C LEU A 230 2.03 26.60 -1.24
N GLU A 231 2.20 27.32 -2.35
CA GLU A 231 3.27 28.31 -2.52
C GLU A 231 3.25 29.40 -1.43
N LEU A 232 2.07 29.86 -1.03
CA LEU A 232 1.90 30.84 0.04
C LEU A 232 2.44 30.35 1.39
N ASP A 233 2.16 29.09 1.75
CA ASP A 233 2.67 28.50 2.99
C ASP A 233 4.18 28.34 2.92
N VAL A 234 4.72 27.85 1.79
CA VAL A 234 6.17 27.72 1.56
C VAL A 234 6.88 29.06 1.71
N ASN A 235 6.33 30.12 1.12
CA ASN A 235 6.90 31.47 1.22
C ASN A 235 6.87 32.00 2.66
N THR A 236 5.77 31.79 3.38
CA THR A 236 5.66 32.14 4.81
C THR A 236 6.78 31.48 5.64
N LEU A 237 7.10 30.22 5.37
CA LEU A 237 8.16 29.49 6.07
C LEU A 237 9.56 29.97 5.68
N LYS A 238 9.79 30.30 4.40
CA LYS A 238 11.05 30.94 3.96
C LYS A 238 11.27 32.28 4.64
N GLU A 239 10.22 33.09 4.80
CA GLU A 239 10.29 34.35 5.53
C GLU A 239 10.61 34.15 7.01
N ALA A 240 10.02 33.14 7.66
CA ALA A 240 10.35 32.80 9.03
C ALA A 240 11.83 32.42 9.21
N LEU A 241 12.38 31.61 8.29
CA LEU A 241 13.81 31.27 8.27
C LEU A 241 14.70 32.50 8.05
N ASN A 242 14.35 33.34 7.07
CA ASN A 242 15.10 34.55 6.78
C ASN A 242 15.12 35.51 7.98
N ARG A 243 13.99 35.71 8.67
CA ARG A 243 13.91 36.57 9.87
C ARG A 243 14.84 36.09 10.99
N HIS A 244 14.97 34.78 11.18
CA HIS A 244 15.76 34.21 12.27
C HIS A 244 17.28 34.18 12.01
N PHE A 245 17.71 34.03 10.76
CA PHE A 245 19.13 33.89 10.43
C PHE A 245 19.77 35.08 9.71
N ARG A 246 18.99 36.07 9.26
CA ARG A 246 19.50 37.33 8.67
C ARG A 246 19.40 38.53 9.61
N SER A 247 19.05 38.31 10.89
CA SER A 247 19.21 39.28 11.97
C SER A 247 20.54 39.11 12.68
#